data_AF-A0A3S3EGW8-F1
#
_entry.id   AF-A0A3S3EGW8-F1
#
_cell.length_a   1.000
_cell.length_b   1.000
_cell.length_c   1.000
_cell.angle_alpha   90.00
_cell.angle_beta   90.00
_cell.angle_gamma   90.00
#
_symmetry.space_group_name_H-M   'P 1'
#
loop_
_entity.id
_entity.type
_entity.pdbx_description
1 polymer ?
#
loop_
_entity_poly.entity_id
_entity_poly.type
_entity_poly.pdbx_seq_one_letter_code
_entity_poly.pdbx_strand_id
1 'polypeptide(L)'
;MADDPSNLKFQPRVEGSVMGFPAHQGRPGALGEVHARPHPLVEKPRVLVQLSFMTEAGSGVDQAVLSELSRRLGIAAPDPHARHHAMKWGKGSLRWERHTEFSTYLWE
;
A
#
# COMPACT_ATOMS: atom_id res chain seq x y z
N MET A 1 -25.38 -11.77 -40.02
CA MET A 1 -24.06 -11.17 -40.28
C MET A 1 -23.24 -11.40 -39.03
N ALA A 2 -22.25 -12.27 -39.14
CA ALA A 2 -21.44 -12.73 -38.00
C ALA A 2 -20.50 -11.60 -37.55
N ASP A 3 -20.44 -11.37 -36.24
CA ASP A 3 -19.45 -10.50 -35.61
C ASP A 3 -18.05 -11.09 -35.84
N ASP A 4 -17.22 -10.33 -36.54
CA ASP A 4 -15.82 -10.64 -36.81
C ASP A 4 -14.98 -10.40 -35.53
N PRO A 5 -14.37 -11.43 -34.92
CA PRO A 5 -13.63 -11.29 -33.66
C PRO A 5 -12.25 -10.62 -33.83
N SER A 6 -11.90 -10.14 -35.02
CA SER A 6 -10.55 -9.63 -35.33
C SER A 6 -10.30 -8.15 -35.01
N ASN A 7 -11.24 -7.42 -34.39
CA ASN A 7 -11.09 -5.99 -34.09
C ASN A 7 -11.25 -5.63 -32.60
N LEU A 8 -10.50 -6.31 -31.72
CA LEU A 8 -10.16 -5.74 -30.42
C LEU A 8 -9.16 -4.59 -30.64
N LYS A 9 -9.67 -3.42 -31.00
CA LYS A 9 -8.88 -2.18 -30.99
C LYS A 9 -8.45 -1.91 -29.55
N PHE A 10 -7.23 -2.33 -29.21
CA PHE A 10 -6.54 -1.84 -28.03
C PHE A 10 -6.41 -0.32 -28.20
N GLN A 11 -7.28 0.43 -27.52
CA GLN A 11 -7.11 1.86 -27.37
C GLN A 11 -6.20 2.06 -26.15
N PRO A 12 -4.89 2.38 -26.33
CA PRO A 12 -4.08 2.72 -25.19
C PRO A 12 -4.52 4.11 -24.75
N ARG A 13 -5.22 4.20 -23.60
CA ARG A 13 -5.22 5.46 -22.84
C ARG A 13 -3.78 5.66 -22.37
N VAL A 14 -3.04 6.48 -23.11
CA VAL A 14 -1.61 6.72 -22.91
C VAL A 14 -1.42 7.54 -21.64
N GLU A 15 -0.91 6.91 -20.58
CA GLU A 15 -0.35 7.60 -19.42
C GLU A 15 1.19 7.59 -19.53
N GLY A 16 1.71 8.34 -20.50
CA GLY A 16 3.15 8.56 -20.71
C GLY A 16 3.86 7.58 -21.65
N SER A 17 5.15 7.86 -21.92
CA SER A 17 6.03 7.02 -22.75
C SER A 17 7.21 6.50 -21.94
N VAL A 18 7.64 5.27 -22.20
CA VAL A 18 8.86 4.67 -21.64
C VAL A 18 9.77 4.29 -22.79
N MET A 19 10.93 4.93 -22.88
CA MET A 19 11.92 4.66 -23.96
C MET A 19 11.33 4.76 -25.38
N GLY A 20 10.37 5.67 -25.59
CA GLY A 20 9.72 5.86 -26.89
C GLY A 20 8.54 4.92 -27.18
N PHE A 21 8.20 3.99 -26.28
CA PHE A 21 7.02 3.13 -26.39
C PHE A 21 5.88 3.64 -25.49
N PRO A 22 4.60 3.43 -25.88
CA PRO A 22 3.47 3.71 -25.01
C PRO A 22 3.58 2.95 -23.68
N ALA A 23 3.45 3.66 -22.55
CA ALA A 23 3.47 3.02 -21.24
C ALA A 23 2.23 2.14 -21.05
N HIS A 24 2.43 0.94 -20.48
CA HIS A 24 1.32 0.06 -20.11
C HIS A 24 0.54 0.64 -18.92
N GLN A 25 -0.79 0.53 -18.94
CA GLN A 25 -1.67 1.08 -17.87
C GLN A 25 -1.37 0.52 -16.48
N GLY A 26 -0.89 -0.71 -16.38
CA GLY A 26 -0.48 -1.33 -15.10
C GLY A 26 0.88 -0.85 -14.57
N ARG A 27 1.64 -0.04 -15.32
CA ARG A 27 2.99 0.39 -14.93
C ARG A 27 3.02 1.18 -13.60
N PRO A 28 2.12 2.15 -13.34
CA PRO A 28 2.12 2.87 -12.06
C PRO A 28 1.93 1.93 -10.87
N GLY A 29 1.05 0.92 -11.00
CA GLY A 29 0.86 -0.12 -9.98
C GLY A 29 2.13 -0.93 -9.73
N ALA A 30 2.75 -1.45 -10.80
CA ALA A 30 3.98 -2.24 -10.71
C ALA A 30 5.18 -1.45 -10.15
N LEU A 31 5.32 -0.17 -10.52
CA LEU A 31 6.36 0.70 -9.93
C LEU A 31 6.08 0.99 -8.45
N GLY A 32 4.81 1.16 -8.10
CA GLY A 32 4.37 1.26 -6.71
C GLY A 32 4.74 0.02 -5.90
N GLU A 33 4.69 -1.17 -6.49
CA GLU A 33 5.09 -2.42 -5.82
C GLU A 33 6.60 -2.53 -5.61
N VAL A 34 7.41 -2.22 -6.62
CA VAL A 34 8.88 -2.38 -6.58
C VAL A 34 9.56 -1.36 -5.67
N HIS A 35 9.00 -0.16 -5.49
CA HIS A 35 9.57 0.88 -4.63
C HIS A 35 9.00 0.89 -3.19
N ALA A 36 8.05 0.02 -2.85
CA ALA A 36 7.21 0.26 -1.68
C ALA A 36 7.87 0.04 -0.30
N ARG A 37 8.99 -0.67 -0.16
CA ARG A 37 9.35 -1.18 1.19
C ARG A 37 10.84 -1.14 1.54
N PRO A 38 11.47 0.05 1.54
CA PRO A 38 12.77 0.20 2.21
C PRO A 38 12.61 -0.20 3.68
N HIS A 39 13.45 -1.12 4.15
CA HIS A 39 13.43 -1.53 5.55
C HIS A 39 13.74 -0.32 6.43
N PRO A 40 13.00 -0.16 7.54
CA PRO A 40 13.29 0.94 8.43
C PRO A 40 14.68 0.81 9.03
N LEU A 41 15.46 1.88 8.95
CA LEU A 41 16.73 1.97 9.66
C LEU A 41 16.44 2.15 11.15
N VAL A 42 17.02 1.28 11.97
CA VAL A 42 16.80 1.25 13.41
C VAL A 42 18.13 1.51 14.12
N GLU A 43 18.18 2.56 14.92
CA GLU A 43 19.34 2.86 15.77
C GLU A 43 19.33 2.04 17.05
N LYS A 44 20.47 1.43 17.38
CA LYS A 44 20.65 0.60 18.57
C LYS A 44 20.98 1.44 19.82
N PRO A 45 20.55 1.01 21.03
CA PRO A 45 19.69 -0.14 21.31
C PRO A 45 18.21 0.18 21.05
N ARG A 46 17.44 -0.80 20.56
CA ARG A 46 16.01 -0.65 20.25
C ARG A 46 15.22 -1.89 20.65
N VAL A 47 13.98 -1.68 21.08
CA VAL A 47 12.96 -2.73 21.23
C VAL A 47 11.99 -2.65 20.06
N LEU A 48 11.76 -3.78 19.41
CA LEU A 48 10.82 -3.91 18.29
C LEU A 48 9.68 -4.83 18.72
N VAL A 49 8.44 -4.43 18.42
CA VAL A 49 7.26 -5.28 18.61
C VAL A 49 6.59 -5.44 17.26
N GLN A 50 6.48 -6.67 16.77
CA GLN A 50 5.84 -6.98 15.51
C GLN A 50 4.67 -7.93 15.73
N LEU A 51 3.48 -7.48 15.31
CA LEU A 51 2.25 -8.25 15.35
C LEU A 51 1.74 -8.47 13.93
N SER A 52 1.20 -9.67 13.68
CA SER A 52 0.61 -10.04 12.39
C SER A 52 -0.79 -10.58 12.61
N PHE A 53 -1.75 -10.07 11.83
CA PHE A 53 -3.16 -10.48 11.92
C PHE A 53 -3.63 -10.93 10.54
N MET A 54 -4.31 -12.08 10.49
CA MET A 54 -4.96 -12.55 9.26
C MET A 54 -6.08 -11.59 8.87
N THR A 55 -6.14 -11.21 7.60
CA THR A 55 -7.16 -10.29 7.08
C THR A 55 -8.26 -11.06 6.34
N GLU A 56 -8.82 -12.08 6.99
CA GLU A 56 -9.88 -12.93 6.40
C GLU A 56 -11.15 -12.12 6.07
N ALA A 57 -11.42 -11.04 6.81
CA ALA A 57 -12.55 -10.13 6.58
C ALA A 57 -12.22 -8.93 5.66
N GLY A 58 -11.03 -8.92 5.05
CA GLY A 58 -10.53 -7.81 4.23
C GLY A 58 -9.99 -6.63 5.04
N SER A 59 -9.54 -5.58 4.34
CA SER A 59 -8.75 -4.48 4.92
C SER A 59 -9.55 -3.38 5.61
N GLY A 60 -10.88 -3.48 5.65
CA GLY A 60 -11.73 -2.42 6.22
C GLY A 60 -11.49 -2.23 7.72
N VAL A 61 -11.19 -3.32 8.43
CA VAL A 61 -10.93 -3.28 9.88
C VAL A 61 -9.63 -2.55 10.18
N ASP A 62 -8.53 -2.89 9.48
CA ASP A 62 -7.24 -2.21 9.64
C ASP A 62 -7.39 -0.70 9.40
N GLN A 63 -8.13 -0.33 8.35
CA GLN A 63 -8.33 1.06 8.00
C GLN A 63 -9.12 1.82 9.07
N ALA A 64 -10.18 1.21 9.62
CA ALA A 64 -10.95 1.80 10.70
C ALA A 64 -10.10 2.00 11.97
N VAL A 65 -9.30 1.00 12.34
CA VAL A 65 -8.41 1.04 13.50
C VAL A 65 -7.34 2.13 13.34
N LEU A 66 -6.68 2.20 12.20
CA LEU A 66 -5.64 3.19 11.95
C LEU A 66 -6.20 4.60 11.82
N SER A 67 -7.38 4.77 11.22
CA SER A 67 -8.05 6.07 11.14
C SER A 67 -8.47 6.58 12.52
N GLU A 68 -8.97 5.68 13.37
CA GLU A 68 -9.30 5.97 14.77
C GLU A 68 -8.07 6.40 15.57
N LEU A 69 -6.99 5.63 15.47
CA LEU A 69 -5.73 5.92 16.17
C LEU A 69 -5.10 7.23 15.67
N SER A 70 -5.12 7.47 14.36
CA SER A 70 -4.63 8.71 13.74
C SER A 70 -5.38 9.93 14.27
N ARG A 71 -6.71 9.84 14.36
CA ARG A 71 -7.54 10.94 14.87
C ARG A 71 -7.27 11.24 16.34
N ARG A 72 -7.07 10.21 17.18
CA ARG A 72 -6.70 10.38 18.60
C ARG A 72 -5.34 11.06 18.78
N LEU A 73 -4.44 10.87 17.82
CA LEU A 73 -3.10 11.46 17.82
C LEU A 73 -3.02 12.82 17.08
N GLY A 74 -4.13 13.28 16.50
CA GLY A 74 -4.18 14.54 15.74
C GLY A 74 -3.40 14.51 14.43
N ILE A 75 -3.18 13.33 13.84
CA ILE A 75 -2.46 13.15 12.57
C ILE A 75 -3.42 12.76 11.44
N ALA A 76 -2.95 12.91 10.19
CA ALA A 76 -3.71 12.52 9.02
C ALA A 76 -3.92 11.00 8.98
N ALA A 77 -5.17 10.58 8.78
CA ALA A 77 -5.51 9.18 8.60
C ALA A 77 -4.90 8.62 7.30
N PRO A 78 -4.62 7.31 7.25
CA PRO A 78 -4.21 6.66 6.01
C PRO A 78 -5.24 6.83 4.90
N ASP A 79 -4.77 6.89 3.65
CA ASP A 79 -5.62 6.82 2.47
C ASP A 79 -6.45 5.51 2.47
N PRO A 80 -7.73 5.53 2.04
CA PRO A 80 -8.58 4.33 2.03
C PRO A 80 -8.01 3.14 1.24
N HIS A 81 -7.14 3.40 0.27
CA HIS A 81 -6.49 2.39 -0.55
C HIS A 81 -5.02 2.16 -0.16
N ALA A 82 -4.55 2.80 0.92
CA ALA A 82 -3.19 2.61 1.41
C ALA A 82 -2.88 1.13 1.67
N ARG A 83 -1.65 0.73 1.33
CA ARG A 83 -1.10 -0.59 1.67
C ARG A 83 -0.02 -0.52 2.75
N HIS A 84 0.34 0.69 3.14
CA HIS A 84 1.29 0.98 4.19
C HIS A 84 0.89 2.29 4.88
N HIS A 85 1.21 2.41 6.16
CA HIS A 85 1.03 3.65 6.90
C HIS A 85 2.05 3.72 8.03
N ALA A 86 2.67 4.87 8.23
CA ALA A 86 3.63 5.07 9.29
C ALA A 86 3.24 6.31 10.10
N MET A 87 3.25 6.18 11.42
CA MET A 87 2.90 7.27 12.32
C MET A 87 3.72 7.22 13.61
N LYS A 88 3.91 8.38 14.25
CA LYS A 88 4.47 8.44 15.60
C LYS A 88 3.44 7.93 16.60
N TRP A 89 3.86 7.05 17.51
CA TRP A 89 3.00 6.51 18.55
C TRP A 89 3.77 6.27 19.85
N GLY A 90 3.43 7.05 20.88
CA GLY A 90 4.12 7.01 22.17
C GLY A 90 5.58 7.42 22.04
N LYS A 91 6.49 6.57 22.53
CA LYS A 91 7.95 6.78 22.45
C LYS A 91 8.57 6.32 21.12
N GLY A 92 7.76 5.77 20.23
CA GLY A 92 8.20 5.11 19.00
C GLY A 92 7.40 5.52 17.78
N SER A 93 7.50 4.72 16.72
CA SER A 93 6.74 4.82 15.49
C SER A 93 6.02 3.50 15.24
N LEU A 94 4.75 3.56 14.86
CA LEU A 94 4.01 2.42 14.34
C LEU A 94 4.08 2.43 12.82
N ARG A 95 4.47 1.30 12.23
CA ARG A 95 4.33 1.03 10.80
C ARG A 95 3.32 -0.10 10.62
N TRP A 96 2.33 0.15 9.79
CA TRP A 96 1.39 -0.84 9.33
C TRP A 96 1.65 -1.16 7.87
N GLU A 97 1.59 -2.44 7.50
CA GLU A 97 1.61 -2.89 6.11
C GLU A 97 0.54 -3.94 5.84
N ARG A 98 -0.07 -3.86 4.66
CA ARG A 98 -1.10 -4.77 4.18
C ARG A 98 -0.58 -5.68 3.07
N HIS A 99 -0.62 -6.97 3.35
CA HIS A 99 -0.39 -8.04 2.39
C HIS A 99 -1.74 -8.55 1.86
N THR A 100 -1.70 -9.55 0.99
CA THR A 100 -2.93 -10.13 0.42
C THR A 100 -3.69 -10.95 1.48
N GLU A 101 -2.97 -11.60 2.40
CA GLU A 101 -3.52 -12.58 3.33
C GLU A 101 -3.53 -12.09 4.79
N PHE A 102 -2.67 -11.13 5.12
CA PHE A 102 -2.49 -10.62 6.47
C PHE A 102 -2.01 -9.16 6.47
N SER A 103 -2.08 -8.53 7.63
CA SER A 103 -1.49 -7.22 7.90
C SER A 103 -0.46 -7.32 9.02
N THR A 104 0.57 -6.48 8.94
CA THR A 104 1.60 -6.37 9.98
C THR A 104 1.56 -5.01 10.65
N TYR A 105 1.92 -4.99 11.93
CA TYR A 105 2.03 -3.81 12.77
C TYR A 105 3.38 -3.88 13.49
N LEU A 106 4.32 -3.03 13.09
CA LEU A 106 5.65 -2.90 13.68
C LEU A 106 5.74 -1.62 14.50
N TRP A 107 5.97 -1.76 15.80
CA TRP A 107 6.32 -0.65 16.68
C TRP A 107 7.81 -0.67 17.02
N GLU A 108 8.46 0.49 16.92
CA GLU A 108 9.89 0.72 17.24
C GLU A 108 10.14 2.08 17.88
#